data_AF-A0AAD5E6B4-F1
#
_entry.id   AF-A0AAD5E6B4-F1
#
_cell.length_a   1.000
_cell.length_b   1.000
_cell.length_c   1.000
_cell.angle_alpha   90.00
_cell.angle_beta   90.00
_cell.angle_gamma   90.00
#
_symmetry.space_group_name_H-M   'P 1'
#
loop_
_entity.id
_entity.type
_entity.pdbx_description
1 polymer ?
#
loop_
_entity_poly.entity_id
_entity_poly.type
_entity_poly.pdbx_seq_one_letter_code
_entity_poly.pdbx_strand_id
1 'polypeptide(L)'
;MSAQHAAKKTLWQIWFKPEIVPIYAVVGGAVGLAGWYLNRLAHGTEVVWARKSNPYPWQHVDQDTQVKWMTVNQKFDKTYARDRL
;
A
#
# COMPACT_ATOMS: atom_id res chain seq x y z
N MET A 1 7.50 -35.71 -46.13
CA MET A 1 6.61 -34.77 -45.42
C MET A 1 7.24 -34.46 -44.06
N SER A 2 8.09 -33.45 -43.99
CA SER A 2 8.78 -33.07 -42.75
C SER A 2 7.81 -32.32 -41.85
N ALA A 3 7.37 -32.95 -40.77
CA ALA A 3 6.56 -32.32 -39.74
C ALA A 3 7.37 -31.19 -39.09
N GLN A 4 6.96 -29.94 -39.33
CA GLN A 4 7.46 -28.80 -38.57
C GLN A 4 6.97 -28.94 -37.13
N HIS A 5 7.84 -29.42 -36.23
CA HIS A 5 7.57 -29.32 -34.80
C HIS A 5 7.59 -27.85 -34.41
N ALA A 6 6.42 -27.26 -34.19
CA ALA A 6 6.29 -25.94 -33.61
C ALA A 6 7.02 -25.94 -32.25
N ALA A 7 8.14 -25.21 -32.17
CA ALA A 7 8.94 -25.13 -30.96
C ALA A 7 8.07 -24.62 -29.81
N LYS A 8 8.06 -25.36 -28.69
CA LYS A 8 7.29 -24.99 -27.50
C LYS A 8 7.86 -23.68 -26.96
N LYS A 9 7.02 -22.64 -26.85
CA LYS A 9 7.43 -21.34 -26.32
C LYS A 9 7.95 -21.51 -24.90
N THR A 10 9.04 -20.83 -24.57
CA THR A 10 9.60 -20.85 -23.23
C THR A 10 8.67 -20.10 -22.27
N LEU A 11 8.72 -20.43 -20.98
CA LEU A 11 7.91 -19.72 -19.98
C LEU A 11 8.21 -18.22 -20.01
N TRP A 12 9.47 -17.81 -20.15
CA TRP A 12 9.84 -16.40 -20.30
C TRP A 12 9.18 -15.71 -21.50
N GLN A 13 9.05 -16.39 -22.64
CA GLN A 13 8.35 -15.85 -23.81
C GLN A 13 6.84 -15.73 -23.63
N ILE A 14 6.26 -16.43 -22.66
CA ILE A 14 4.84 -16.35 -22.32
C ILE A 14 4.61 -15.23 -21.30
N TRP A 15 5.46 -15.14 -20.28
CA TRP A 15 5.30 -14.19 -19.18
C TRP A 15 5.74 -12.77 -19.53
N PHE A 16 6.61 -12.57 -20.53
CA PHE A 16 7.12 -11.23 -20.92
C PHE A 16 6.65 -10.79 -22.32
N LYS A 17 5.45 -11.18 -22.72
CA LYS A 17 4.83 -10.68 -23.95
C LYS A 17 4.48 -9.19 -23.77
N PRO A 18 4.82 -8.31 -24.73
CA PRO A 18 4.52 -6.88 -24.63
C PRO A 18 3.04 -6.56 -24.36
N GLU A 19 2.13 -7.41 -24.84
CA GLU A 19 0.68 -7.28 -24.64
C GLU A 19 0.21 -7.58 -23.20
N ILE A 20 0.99 -8.35 -22.42
CA ILE A 20 0.64 -8.78 -21.06
C ILE A 20 1.23 -7.82 -20.02
N VAL A 21 2.34 -7.16 -20.32
CA VAL A 21 3.01 -6.20 -19.41
C VAL A 21 2.05 -5.13 -18.86
N PRO A 22 1.14 -4.51 -19.66
CA PRO A 22 0.17 -3.56 -19.14
C PRO A 22 -0.79 -4.15 -18.09
N ILE A 23 -1.16 -5.43 -18.23
CA ILE A 23 -2.04 -6.12 -17.27
C ILE A 23 -1.34 -6.25 -15.93
N TYR A 24 -0.08 -6.67 -15.91
CA TYR A 24 0.71 -6.75 -14.68
C TYR A 24 0.94 -5.38 -14.04
N ALA A 25 1.14 -4.34 -14.84
CA ALA A 25 1.31 -2.98 -14.33
C ALA A 25 0.05 -2.49 -13.59
N VAL A 26 -1.13 -2.68 -14.18
CA VAL A 26 -2.40 -2.24 -13.57
C VAL A 26 -2.74 -3.09 -12.34
N VAL A 27 -2.65 -4.41 -12.43
CA VAL A 27 -2.97 -5.31 -11.31
C VAL A 27 -1.96 -5.15 -10.18
N GLY A 28 -0.67 -5.11 -10.51
CA GLY A 28 0.40 -4.87 -9.53
C GLY A 28 0.27 -3.51 -8.87
N GLY A 29 -0.04 -2.47 -9.66
CA GLY A 29 -0.34 -1.14 -9.15
C GLY A 29 -1.55 -1.14 -8.21
N ALA A 30 -2.64 -1.80 -8.59
CA ALA A 30 -3.86 -1.87 -7.78
C ALA A 30 -3.62 -2.58 -6.43
N VAL A 31 -2.98 -3.75 -6.44
CA VAL A 31 -2.67 -4.50 -5.21
C VAL A 31 -1.66 -3.75 -4.35
N GLY A 32 -0.64 -3.15 -4.97
CA GLY A 32 0.36 -2.34 -4.27
C GLY A 32 -0.26 -1.12 -3.57
N LEU A 33 -1.10 -0.37 -4.27
CA LEU A 33 -1.79 0.80 -3.72
C LEU A 33 -2.82 0.41 -2.65
N ALA A 34 -3.55 -0.68 -2.84
CA ALA A 34 -4.48 -1.19 -1.85
C ALA A 34 -3.74 -1.62 -0.56
N GLY A 35 -2.63 -2.36 -0.69
CA GLY A 35 -1.79 -2.75 0.43
C GLY A 35 -1.19 -1.55 1.15
N TRP A 36 -0.69 -0.56 0.40
CA TRP A 36 -0.18 0.70 0.97
C TRP A 36 -1.28 1.45 1.75
N TYR A 37 -2.49 1.55 1.18
CA TYR A 37 -3.59 2.28 1.82
C TYR A 37 -4.10 1.57 3.07
N LEU A 38 -4.20 0.23 3.04
CA LEU A 38 -4.51 -0.57 4.23
C LEU A 38 -3.45 -0.39 5.32
N ASN A 39 -2.16 -0.39 4.96
CA ASN A 39 -1.08 -0.12 5.91
C ASN A 39 -1.22 1.29 6.52
N ARG A 40 -1.59 2.30 5.72
CA ARG A 40 -1.83 3.68 6.21
C ARG A 40 -3.00 3.74 7.19
N LEU A 41 -4.09 3.02 6.91
CA LEU A 41 -5.29 2.94 7.78
C LEU A 41 -5.01 2.19 9.08
N ALA A 42 -4.28 1.07 9.00
CA ALA A 42 -3.82 0.31 10.16
C ALA A 42 -3.05 1.18 11.15
N HIS A 43 -2.36 2.22 10.68
CA HIS A 43 -1.62 3.14 11.52
C HIS A 43 -2.42 4.35 12.02
N GLY A 44 -3.76 4.39 11.90
CA GLY A 44 -4.60 5.48 12.41
C GLY A 44 -4.80 5.48 13.94
N THR A 45 -4.97 6.66 14.55
CA THR A 45 -5.08 6.86 16.02
C THR A 45 -6.19 6.05 16.70
N GLU A 46 -7.21 5.63 15.94
CA GLU A 46 -8.33 4.79 16.37
C GLU A 46 -7.99 3.30 16.49
N VAL A 47 -6.96 2.82 15.80
CA VAL A 47 -6.60 1.40 15.76
C VAL A 47 -5.65 1.06 16.91
N VAL A 48 -5.96 0.06 17.74
CA VAL A 48 -5.10 -0.34 18.86
C VAL A 48 -4.40 -1.67 18.55
N TRP A 49 -3.15 -1.62 18.11
CA TRP A 49 -2.30 -2.80 17.92
C TRP A 49 -1.72 -3.31 19.24
N ALA A 50 -1.17 -2.41 20.04
CA ALA A 50 -0.42 -2.74 21.24
C ALA A 50 -1.21 -2.45 22.51
N ARG A 51 -2.16 -3.32 22.82
CA ARG A 51 -3.06 -3.17 23.98
C ARG A 51 -2.34 -3.17 25.33
N LYS A 52 -1.10 -3.67 25.40
CA LYS A 52 -0.33 -3.78 26.66
C LYS A 52 0.59 -2.58 26.89
N SER A 53 1.27 -2.08 25.86
CA SER A 53 2.22 -0.96 25.97
C SER A 53 1.57 0.39 25.72
N ASN A 54 0.59 0.46 24.81
CA ASN A 54 -0.09 1.70 24.43
C ASN A 54 -1.58 1.43 24.16
N PRO A 55 -2.39 1.16 25.21
CA PRO A 55 -3.82 0.88 25.06
C PRO A 55 -4.63 2.07 24.51
N TYR A 56 -4.12 3.29 24.68
CA TYR A 56 -4.83 4.53 24.35
C TYR A 56 -4.00 5.42 23.41
N PRO A 57 -3.78 5.01 22.15
CA PRO A 57 -2.94 5.73 21.20
C PRO A 57 -3.36 7.19 20.96
N TRP A 58 -4.65 7.51 21.12
CA TRP A 58 -5.18 8.88 20.98
C TRP A 58 -4.73 9.84 22.09
N GLN A 59 -4.25 9.36 23.25
CA GLN A 59 -3.73 10.24 24.31
C GLN A 59 -2.40 10.92 23.94
N HIS A 60 -1.75 10.45 22.88
CA HIS A 60 -0.46 10.96 22.41
C HIS A 60 -0.59 11.93 21.22
N VAL A 61 -1.82 12.36 20.91
CA VAL A 61 -2.10 13.31 19.83
C VAL A 61 -2.22 14.69 20.46
N ASP A 62 -1.28 15.57 20.14
CA ASP A 62 -1.34 16.97 20.57
C ASP A 62 -2.29 17.78 19.69
N GLN A 63 -2.78 18.91 20.22
CA GLN A 63 -3.76 19.77 19.55
C GLN A 63 -3.28 20.29 18.19
N ASP A 64 -1.99 20.56 18.04
CA ASP A 64 -1.39 21.08 16.79
C ASP A 64 -1.00 19.97 15.79
N THR A 65 -1.52 18.75 16.00
CA THR A 65 -1.24 17.58 15.15
C THR A 65 -2.34 17.37 14.12
N GLN A 66 -1.96 17.35 12.85
CA GLN A 66 -2.84 16.93 11.78
C GLN A 66 -3.06 15.41 11.80
N VAL A 67 -4.25 14.98 12.23
CA VAL A 67 -4.66 13.56 12.19
C VAL A 67 -5.27 13.16 10.84
N LYS A 68 -5.93 14.10 10.16
CA LYS A 68 -6.59 13.84 8.87
C LYS A 68 -5.54 13.74 7.77
N TRP A 69 -5.80 12.91 6.75
CA TRP A 69 -4.88 12.77 5.63
C TRP A 69 -4.68 14.09 4.87
N MET A 70 -5.74 14.89 4.73
CA MET A 70 -5.70 16.18 4.07
C MET A 70 -6.48 17.21 4.87
N THR A 71 -5.95 18.44 4.89
CA THR A 71 -6.60 19.62 5.42
C THR A 71 -6.54 20.69 4.34
N VAL A 72 -7.60 21.48 4.20
CA VAL A 72 -7.67 22.52 3.16
C VAL A 72 -7.32 23.89 3.75
N ASN A 73 -7.93 24.23 4.89
CA ASN A 73 -7.79 25.56 5.51
C ASN A 73 -7.07 25.55 6.86
N GLN A 74 -6.86 24.37 7.46
CA GLN A 74 -6.29 24.24 8.81
C GLN A 74 -4.77 24.13 8.70
N LYS A 75 -4.06 24.92 9.52
CA LYS A 75 -2.60 24.86 9.63
C LYS A 75 -2.25 24.12 10.91
N PHE A 76 -1.40 23.12 10.78
CA PHE A 76 -0.89 22.30 11.87
C PHE A 76 0.63 22.31 11.80
N ASP A 77 1.28 22.26 12.96
CA ASP A 77 2.74 22.29 13.03
C ASP A 77 3.35 20.93 12.71
N LYS A 78 2.57 19.85 12.86
CA LYS A 78 3.02 18.48 12.62
C LYS A 78 1.93 17.59 12.06
N THR A 79 2.37 16.53 11.36
CA THR A 79 1.48 15.46 10.87
C THR A 79 1.59 14.25 11.79
N TYR A 80 0.46 13.62 12.09
CA TYR A 80 0.45 12.39 12.89
C TYR A 80 1.21 11.27 12.17
N ALA A 81 2.18 10.69 12.87
CA ALA A 81 2.87 9.45 12.52
C ALA A 81 2.75 8.45 13.67
N ARG A 82 2.86 7.17 13.35
CA ARG A 82 2.75 6.09 14.34
C ARG A 82 4.13 5.49 14.60
N ASP A 83 4.88 6.15 15.46
CA ASP A 83 6.26 5.83 15.83
C ASP A 83 6.37 4.85 17.01
N ARG A 84 5.26 4.58 17.69
CA ARG A 84 5.18 3.70 18.86
C ARG A 84 4.17 2.58 18.62
N LEU A 85 4.69 1.41 18.24
CA LEU A 85 3.98 0.12 18.18
C LEU A 85 4.41 -0.76 19.36
#